data_AF-A0A925ML84-F1
#
_entry.id   AF-A0A925ML84-F1
#
_cell.length_a   1.000
_cell.length_b   1.000
_cell.length_c   1.000
_cell.angle_alpha   90.00
_cell.angle_beta   90.00
_cell.angle_gamma   90.00
#
_symmetry.space_group_name_H-M   'P 1'
#
loop_
_entity.id
_entity.type
_entity.pdbx_description
1 polymer ?
#
loop_
_entity_poly.entity_id
_entity_poly.type
_entity_poly.pdbx_seq_one_letter_code
_entity_poly.pdbx_strand_id
1 'polypeptide(L)'
;RLDNFLTPSGKSYEIVPIRLPQACEIPGWRLPILPASYVNFLILNHAVLVPTFRQSKNDDQALGLIRELFPDREIIAIDSLDLVQEGGTLHCISQQQPA
;
A
#
# COMPACT_ATOMS: atom_id res chain seq x y z
N ARG A 1 10.47 -11.73 -11.11
CA ARG A 1 9.60 -11.35 -12.25
C ARG A 1 8.35 -12.20 -12.11
N LEU A 2 7.18 -11.58 -11.88
CA LEU A 2 5.93 -12.29 -11.53
C LEU A 2 5.16 -12.80 -12.77
N ASP A 3 5.57 -12.34 -13.95
CA ASP A 3 4.99 -12.62 -15.28
C ASP A 3 4.98 -14.11 -15.66
N ASN A 4 5.92 -14.90 -15.13
CA ASN A 4 5.98 -16.34 -15.39
C ASN A 4 5.36 -17.19 -14.26
N PHE A 5 4.73 -16.56 -13.27
CA PHE A 5 4.13 -17.29 -12.14
C PHE A 5 2.73 -17.76 -12.51
N LEU A 6 2.39 -18.96 -12.06
CA LEU A 6 1.08 -19.56 -12.25
C LEU A 6 0.39 -19.75 -10.89
N THR A 7 -0.94 -19.64 -10.88
CA THR A 7 -1.78 -20.05 -9.77
C THR A 7 -1.71 -21.57 -9.58
N PRO A 8 -2.17 -22.13 -8.44
CA PRO A 8 -2.28 -23.58 -8.26
C PRO A 8 -3.16 -24.27 -9.32
N SER A 9 -4.06 -23.53 -9.97
CA SER A 9 -4.89 -24.01 -11.08
C SER A 9 -4.25 -23.84 -12.46
N GLY A 10 -2.98 -23.42 -12.54
CA GLY A 10 -2.24 -23.24 -13.78
C GLY A 10 -2.55 -21.95 -14.56
N LYS A 11 -3.24 -20.96 -13.99
CA LYS A 11 -3.55 -19.69 -14.65
C LYS A 11 -2.45 -18.65 -14.41
N SER A 12 -2.19 -17.75 -15.34
CA SER A 12 -1.30 -16.60 -15.12
C SER A 12 -1.93 -15.59 -14.15
N TYR A 13 -1.11 -14.90 -13.38
CA TYR A 13 -1.55 -13.77 -12.56
C TYR A 13 -1.79 -12.53 -13.41
N GLU A 14 -2.84 -11.78 -13.09
CA GLU A 14 -2.96 -10.38 -13.51
C GLU A 14 -2.01 -9.54 -12.64
N ILE A 15 -1.17 -8.74 -13.29
CA ILE A 15 -0.16 -7.93 -12.61
C ILE A 15 -0.52 -6.47 -12.78
N VAL A 16 -0.91 -5.84 -11.66
CA VAL A 16 -1.22 -4.43 -11.62
C VAL A 16 -0.07 -3.67 -10.94
N PRO A 17 0.71 -2.87 -11.68
CA PRO A 17 1.84 -2.14 -11.11
C PRO A 17 1.35 -0.92 -10.32
N ILE A 18 1.69 -0.88 -9.03
CA ILE A 18 1.51 0.32 -8.20
C ILE A 18 2.85 1.03 -8.09
N ARG A 19 2.89 2.30 -8.51
CA ARG A 19 4.10 3.14 -8.45
C ARG A 19 4.41 3.42 -6.99
N LEU A 20 5.69 3.29 -6.61
CA LEU A 20 6.14 3.74 -5.29
C LEU A 20 5.95 5.25 -5.14
N PRO A 21 5.79 5.74 -3.90
CA PRO A 21 5.94 7.17 -3.63
C PRO A 21 7.35 7.64 -4.02
N GLN A 22 7.53 8.95 -4.17
CA GLN A 22 8.87 9.54 -4.13
C GLN A 22 9.53 9.22 -2.78
N ALA A 23 10.85 9.19 -2.77
CA ALA A 23 11.62 8.93 -1.55
C ALA A 23 11.17 9.86 -0.43
N CYS A 24 10.75 9.27 0.69
CA CYS A 24 10.47 10.00 1.92
C CYS A 24 11.76 10.00 2.73
N GLU A 25 12.35 11.17 2.95
CA GLU A 25 13.66 11.32 3.60
C GLU A 25 13.51 12.02 4.94
N ILE A 26 14.25 11.55 5.95
CA ILE A 26 14.31 12.19 7.26
C ILE A 26 15.78 12.41 7.64
N PRO A 27 16.28 13.66 7.53
CA PRO A 27 17.64 13.99 7.91
C PRO A 27 17.93 13.62 9.38
N GLY A 28 19.02 12.89 9.61
CA GLY A 28 19.49 12.54 10.95
C GLY A 28 18.71 11.42 11.66
N TRP A 29 17.77 10.76 10.97
CA TRP A 29 17.05 9.61 11.51
C TRP A 29 17.74 8.27 11.16
N ARG A 30 17.30 7.17 11.79
CA ARG A 30 17.92 5.84 11.66
C ARG A 30 17.98 5.31 10.22
N LEU A 31 16.99 5.67 9.39
CA LEU A 31 16.91 5.31 7.98
C LEU A 31 16.88 6.60 7.15
N PRO A 32 17.84 6.82 6.23
CA PRO A 32 17.88 8.05 5.43
C PRO A 32 16.71 8.13 4.43
N ILE A 33 16.23 6.98 3.95
CA ILE A 33 15.06 6.84 3.08
C ILE A 33 14.11 5.85 3.74
N LEU A 34 12.86 6.27 3.92
CA LEU A 34 11.83 5.45 4.57
C LEU A 34 11.30 4.37 3.61
N PRO A 35 10.92 3.18 4.11
CA PRO A 35 10.36 2.09 3.31
C PRO A 35 8.87 2.33 2.95
N ALA A 36 8.57 3.50 2.37
CA ALA A 36 7.21 3.90 2.01
C ALA A 36 6.68 3.12 0.80
N SER A 37 5.49 2.55 0.95
CA SER A 37 4.82 1.80 -0.11
C SER A 37 3.31 1.80 0.07
N TYR A 38 2.58 2.12 -1.00
CA TYR A 38 1.12 2.06 -1.03
C TYR A 38 0.57 0.64 -0.90
N VAL A 39 1.37 -0.40 -1.19
CA VAL A 39 0.93 -1.80 -1.11
C VAL A 39 0.82 -2.31 0.33
N ASN A 40 1.26 -1.54 1.31
CA ASN A 40 1.16 -1.87 2.74
C ASN A 40 -0.19 -1.44 3.34
N PHE A 41 -1.25 -1.50 2.53
CA PHE A 41 -2.63 -1.19 2.89
C PHE A 41 -3.28 -2.29 3.76
N LEU A 42 -4.36 -1.94 4.44
CA LEU A 42 -5.15 -2.85 5.26
C LEU A 42 -6.55 -3.05 4.66
N ILE A 43 -6.89 -4.28 4.29
CA ILE A 43 -8.23 -4.65 3.84
C ILE A 43 -9.11 -4.95 5.06
N LEU A 44 -10.20 -4.20 5.21
CA LEU A 44 -11.27 -4.40 6.20
C LEU A 44 -12.52 -4.95 5.52
N ASN A 45 -13.50 -5.42 6.29
CA ASN A 45 -14.73 -6.04 5.76
C ASN A 45 -15.44 -5.23 4.66
N HIS A 46 -15.47 -3.90 4.77
CA HIS A 46 -16.14 -3.00 3.81
C HIS A 46 -15.25 -1.85 3.32
N ALA A 47 -13.98 -1.83 3.68
CA ALA A 47 -13.07 -0.73 3.37
C ALA A 47 -11.65 -1.22 3.10
N VAL A 48 -10.82 -0.38 2.51
CA VAL A 48 -9.37 -0.55 2.41
C VAL A 48 -8.72 0.73 2.93
N LEU A 49 -7.92 0.61 3.99
CA LEU A 49 -7.11 1.72 4.49
C LEU A 49 -5.80 1.76 3.72
N VAL A 50 -5.52 2.86 3.02
CA VAL A 50 -4.34 3.02 2.16
C VAL A 50 -3.39 4.04 2.79
N PRO A 51 -2.10 3.69 2.99
CA PRO A 51 -1.14 4.65 3.52
C PRO A 51 -0.85 5.72 2.46
N THR A 52 -0.74 6.98 2.89
CA THR A 52 -0.34 8.13 2.07
C THR A 52 0.85 8.83 2.71
N PHE A 53 1.61 9.58 1.92
CA PHE A 53 2.94 10.06 2.32
C PHE A 53 3.14 11.57 2.08
N ARG A 54 2.05 12.35 2.12
CA ARG A 54 2.04 13.80 1.88
C ARG A 54 2.54 14.19 0.48
N GLN A 55 2.25 13.34 -0.51
CA GLN A 55 2.61 13.51 -1.90
C GLN A 55 1.35 13.49 -2.75
N SER A 56 0.53 14.55 -2.67
CA SER A 56 -0.83 14.62 -3.24
C SER A 56 -0.97 13.94 -4.61
N LYS A 57 -0.13 14.30 -5.59
CA LYS A 57 -0.16 13.71 -6.93
C LYS A 57 0.05 12.19 -6.94
N ASN A 58 1.00 11.68 -6.17
CA ASN A 58 1.33 10.25 -6.15
C ASN A 58 0.34 9.47 -5.27
N ASP A 59 -0.08 10.07 -4.16
CA ASP A 59 -1.11 9.53 -3.27
C ASP A 59 -2.42 9.36 -4.04
N ASP A 60 -2.87 10.38 -4.76
CA ASP A 60 -4.10 10.35 -5.57
C ASP A 60 -4.04 9.29 -6.68
N GLN A 61 -2.89 9.11 -7.33
CA GLN A 61 -2.69 8.07 -8.34
C GLN A 61 -2.83 6.66 -7.75
N ALA A 62 -2.20 6.42 -6.59
CA ALA A 62 -2.29 5.14 -5.90
C ALA A 62 -3.72 4.87 -5.41
N LEU A 63 -4.37 5.86 -4.80
CA LEU A 63 -5.76 5.76 -4.33
C LEU A 63 -6.74 5.50 -5.47
N GLY A 64 -6.55 6.15 -6.62
CA GLY A 64 -7.35 5.92 -7.82
C GLY A 64 -7.27 4.46 -8.29
N LEU A 65 -6.05 3.95 -8.46
CA LEU A 65 -5.82 2.58 -8.90
C LEU A 65 -6.38 1.55 -7.88
N ILE A 66 -6.15 1.76 -6.58
CA ILE A 66 -6.67 0.85 -5.55
C ILE A 66 -8.20 0.86 -5.52
N ARG A 67 -8.84 2.00 -5.79
CA ARG A 67 -10.31 2.07 -5.92
C ARG A 67 -10.85 1.22 -7.06
N GLU A 68 -10.15 1.18 -8.20
CA GLU A 68 -10.52 0.30 -9.31
C GLU A 68 -10.36 -1.18 -8.96
N LEU A 69 -9.36 -1.53 -8.14
CA LEU A 69 -9.11 -2.91 -7.69
C LEU A 69 -10.10 -3.43 -6.65
N PHE A 70 -10.73 -2.54 -5.88
CA PHE A 70 -11.69 -2.88 -4.84
C PHE A 70 -13.01 -2.12 -5.02
N PRO A 71 -13.78 -2.40 -6.10
CA PRO A 71 -14.98 -1.63 -6.44
C PRO A 71 -16.08 -1.68 -5.37
N ASP A 72 -16.11 -2.74 -4.56
CA ASP A 72 -17.10 -2.96 -3.51
C ASP A 72 -16.63 -2.50 -2.11
N ARG A 73 -15.51 -1.78 -2.02
CA ARG A 73 -14.94 -1.30 -0.75
C ARG A 73 -14.70 0.21 -0.75
N GLU A 74 -14.92 0.84 0.39
CA GLU A 74 -14.53 2.23 0.60
C GLU A 74 -13.00 2.36 0.70
N ILE A 75 -12.39 3.21 -0.13
CA ILE A 75 -10.95 3.50 -0.03
C ILE A 75 -10.73 4.69 0.89
N ILE A 76 -10.06 4.46 2.01
CA ILE A 76 -9.79 5.47 3.04
C ILE A 76 -8.29 5.75 3.09
N ALA A 77 -7.90 6.99 2.79
CA ALA A 77 -6.52 7.44 2.87
C ALA A 77 -6.11 7.73 4.32
N ILE A 78 -4.93 7.26 4.73
CA ILE A 78 -4.36 7.52 6.07
C ILE A 78 -2.96 8.13 5.89
N ASP A 79 -2.72 9.33 6.42
CA ASP A 79 -1.35 9.88 6.49
C ASP A 79 -0.50 8.94 7.35
N SER A 80 0.44 8.26 6.72
CA SER A 80 1.28 7.23 7.34
C SER A 80 2.74 7.64 7.33
N LEU A 81 3.05 8.93 7.08
CA LEU A 81 4.43 9.39 7.06
C LEU A 81 5.12 9.17 8.40
N ASP A 82 4.40 9.38 9.51
CA ASP A 82 4.95 9.17 10.86
C ASP A 82 5.07 7.69 11.21
N LEU A 83 4.13 6.84 10.76
CA LEU A 83 4.22 5.39 10.94
C LEU A 83 5.41 4.79 10.20
N VAL A 84 5.65 5.20 8.95
CA VAL A 84 6.72 4.61 8.14
C VAL A 84 8.12 5.01 8.62
N GLN A 85 8.26 6.07 9.42
CA GLN A 85 9.53 6.38 10.14
C GLN A 85 9.92 5.23 11.08
N GLU A 86 8.92 4.57 11.67
CA GLU A 86 9.06 3.40 12.53
C GLU A 86 9.16 2.08 11.75
N GLY A 87 9.16 2.14 10.42
CA GLY A 87 9.63 1.06 9.53
C GLY A 87 8.52 0.22 8.89
N GLY A 88 7.27 0.63 9.03
CA GLY A 88 6.12 -0.02 8.38
C GLY A 88 4.88 0.86 8.43
N THR A 89 3.77 0.41 7.84
CA THR A 89 2.49 1.13 7.90
C THR A 89 1.35 0.20 8.35
N LEU A 90 0.17 0.34 7.74
CA LEU A 90 -1.10 -0.20 8.23
C LEU A 90 -1.11 -1.73 8.28
N HIS A 91 -0.66 -2.40 7.22
CA HIS A 91 -0.62 -3.86 7.18
C HIS A 91 0.30 -4.43 8.26
N CYS A 92 1.46 -3.80 8.48
CA CYS A 92 2.49 -4.30 9.41
C CYS A 92 2.04 -4.31 10.88
N ILE A 93 1.08 -3.46 11.24
CA ILE A 93 0.60 -3.29 12.63
C ILE A 93 -0.77 -3.93 12.86
N SER A 94 -1.23 -4.76 11.93
CA SER A 94 -2.57 -5.34 11.93
C SER A 94 -2.52 -6.87 11.88
N GLN A 95 -3.55 -7.50 12.43
CA GLN A 95 -3.77 -8.94 12.32
C GLN A 95 -5.28 -9.20 12.18
N GLN A 96 -5.70 -9.72 11.04
CA GLN A 96 -7.09 -10.08 10.81
C GLN A 96 -7.45 -11.37 11.58
N GLN A 97 -8.64 -11.37 12.17
CA GLN A 97 -9.30 -12.56 12.70
C GLN A 97 -10.53 -12.84 11.82
N PRO A 98 -10.56 -13.97 11.09
CA PRO A 98 -11.75 -14.39 10.36
C PRO A 98 -12.96 -14.55 11.31
N ALA A 99 -14.15 -14.38 10.75
CA ALA A 99 -15.41 -14.62 11.47
C ALA A 99 -15.57 -16.08 11.90
#